data_AF-A0A131ZXE6-F1
#
_entry.id   AF-A0A131ZXE6-F1
#
_cell.length_a   1.000
_cell.length_b   1.000
_cell.length_c   1.000
_cell.angle_alpha   90.00
_cell.angle_beta   90.00
_cell.angle_gamma   90.00
#
_symmetry.space_group_name_H-M   'P 1'
#
loop_
_entity.id
_entity.type
_entity.pdbx_description
1 polymer ?
#
loop_
_entity_poly.entity_id
_entity_poly.type
_entity_poly.pdbx_seq_one_letter_code
_entity_poly.pdbx_strand_id
1 'polypeptide(L)'
;MDVNQPLGTTNPIETEPAITFDDVLLTSVAATTTNDYSVAFLGTSDGRLIKVVIEGQRHQISIDQSRIAIKAYLFGEVVIQSGHPINKDMVVGKDHLYVMTTRRVTMIKVQQCHQHRNCMDCLGARDPYCGWCSLENKCSIRSNCAEAASDPLYWLSYKSGKCTTISNVNPAQIQRTTTRTLNLVIDNLPMTDGGHYLCVFTMFGKSQTTNATRSPTGVFCPTPSTDSLPLITSDTRKYIRMDKNK
;
A
#
# COMPACT_ATOMS: atom_id res chain seq x y z
N MET A 1 60.12 -0.92 -12.46
CA MET A 1 59.89 0.41 -11.87
C MET A 1 58.40 0.54 -11.68
N ASP A 2 57.93 0.46 -10.44
CA ASP A 2 56.54 0.76 -10.10
C ASP A 2 56.38 2.27 -10.08
N VAL A 3 55.66 2.81 -11.07
CA VAL A 3 55.41 4.25 -11.18
C VAL A 3 53.95 4.48 -10.82
N ASN A 4 53.69 5.51 -9.98
CA ASN A 4 52.37 5.95 -9.52
C ASN A 4 51.67 5.05 -8.48
N GLN A 5 52.38 4.58 -7.45
CA GLN A 5 51.74 4.03 -6.25
C GLN A 5 52.45 4.43 -4.96
N PRO A 6 51.69 4.64 -3.86
CA PRO A 6 50.22 4.62 -3.80
C PRO A 6 49.61 5.91 -4.37
N LEU A 7 48.48 5.78 -5.06
CA LEU A 7 47.70 6.93 -5.55
C LEU A 7 46.81 7.47 -4.43
N GLY A 8 46.88 8.78 -4.20
CA GLY A 8 45.92 9.53 -3.39
C GLY A 8 45.33 10.67 -4.22
N THR A 9 44.08 11.05 -3.91
CA THR A 9 43.42 12.22 -4.50
C THR A 9 43.24 13.30 -3.43
N THR A 10 43.36 14.57 -3.80
CA THR A 10 43.03 15.71 -2.94
C THR A 10 41.57 16.13 -3.05
N ASN A 11 40.91 15.74 -4.14
CA ASN A 11 39.52 16.13 -4.40
C ASN A 11 38.57 15.08 -3.79
N PRO A 12 37.68 15.47 -2.87
CA PRO A 12 36.71 14.56 -2.27
C PRO A 12 35.62 14.16 -3.28
N ILE A 13 34.94 13.06 -3.00
CA ILE A 13 33.71 12.69 -3.69
C ILE A 13 32.56 13.41 -3.01
N GLU A 14 31.86 14.27 -3.75
CA GLU A 14 30.73 15.06 -3.25
C GLU A 14 29.40 14.54 -3.78
N THR A 15 28.35 14.62 -2.96
CA THR A 15 26.98 14.26 -3.33
C THR A 15 25.98 15.09 -2.53
N GLU A 16 24.80 15.32 -3.12
CA GLU A 16 23.70 15.96 -2.40
C GLU A 16 23.03 14.94 -1.46
N PRO A 17 22.72 15.31 -0.20
CA PRO A 17 22.08 14.40 0.74
C PRO A 17 20.64 14.11 0.30
N ALA A 18 20.24 12.83 0.37
CA ALA A 18 18.86 12.43 0.10
C ALA A 18 17.87 12.92 1.18
N ILE A 19 18.36 13.08 2.42
CA ILE A 19 17.62 13.61 3.58
C ILE A 19 18.63 14.13 4.62
N THR A 20 18.28 15.20 5.34
CA THR A 20 19.06 15.77 6.44
C THR A 20 18.21 15.82 7.71
N PHE A 21 18.87 15.79 8.87
CA PHE A 21 18.23 15.93 10.18
C PHE A 21 19.01 16.94 11.00
N ASP A 22 18.34 18.01 11.47
CA ASP A 22 19.03 19.10 12.17
C ASP A 22 19.33 18.76 13.64
N ASP A 23 18.40 18.10 14.33
CA ASP A 23 18.49 17.78 15.77
C ASP A 23 18.62 16.28 16.07
N VAL A 24 19.07 15.49 15.09
CA VAL A 24 19.21 14.03 15.25
C VAL A 24 20.60 13.57 14.85
N LEU A 25 21.35 13.04 15.82
CA LEU A 25 22.62 12.39 15.53
C LEU A 25 22.39 10.96 15.07
N LEU A 26 22.58 10.72 13.78
CA LEU A 26 22.58 9.38 13.19
C LEU A 26 23.86 8.62 13.58
N THR A 27 23.72 7.33 13.87
CA THR A 27 24.81 6.47 14.37
C THR A 27 25.06 5.26 13.47
N SER A 28 24.10 4.88 12.64
CA SER A 28 24.08 3.60 11.94
C SER A 28 23.10 3.64 10.76
N VAL A 29 23.40 2.84 9.74
CA VAL A 29 22.56 2.71 8.54
C VAL A 29 22.57 1.26 8.07
N ALA A 30 21.39 0.76 7.72
CA ALA A 30 21.19 -0.47 6.97
C ALA A 30 20.25 -0.18 5.80
N ALA A 31 20.50 -0.75 4.62
CA ALA A 31 19.69 -0.52 3.45
C ALA A 31 19.22 -1.83 2.82
N THR A 32 18.05 -1.79 2.20
CA THR A 32 17.47 -2.90 1.44
C THR A 32 16.60 -2.36 0.32
N THR A 33 16.03 -3.26 -0.47
CA THR A 33 15.12 -2.91 -1.55
C THR A 33 13.84 -3.71 -1.43
N THR A 34 12.72 -3.05 -1.66
CA THR A 34 11.48 -3.74 -2.02
C THR A 34 11.45 -3.93 -3.55
N ASN A 35 10.33 -4.36 -4.11
CA ASN A 35 10.22 -4.50 -5.57
C ASN A 35 10.41 -3.16 -6.31
N ASP A 36 9.90 -2.08 -5.71
CA ASP A 36 9.77 -0.78 -6.39
C ASP A 36 10.58 0.34 -5.70
N TYR A 37 11.09 0.10 -4.49
CA TYR A 37 11.69 1.13 -3.65
C TYR A 37 13.01 0.71 -3.03
N SER A 38 13.90 1.68 -2.84
CA SER A 38 15.04 1.54 -1.92
C SER A 38 14.61 2.01 -0.53
N VAL A 39 14.97 1.26 0.51
CA VAL A 39 14.63 1.55 1.89
C VAL A 39 15.90 1.61 2.73
N ALA A 40 16.01 2.62 3.58
CA ALA A 40 17.07 2.77 4.57
C ALA A 40 16.49 2.78 5.98
N PHE A 41 17.19 2.11 6.88
CA PHE A 41 16.97 2.09 8.32
C PHE A 41 18.11 2.86 8.96
N LEU A 42 17.80 3.96 9.64
CA LEU A 42 18.77 4.87 10.25
C LEU A 42 18.63 4.78 11.77
N GLY A 43 19.72 4.51 12.47
CA GLY A 43 19.71 4.46 13.93
C GLY A 43 20.21 5.77 14.52
N THR A 44 19.64 6.19 15.64
CA THR A 44 19.98 7.45 16.32
C THR A 44 20.76 7.22 17.61
N SER A 45 21.42 8.28 18.08
CA SER A 45 22.15 8.29 19.36
C SER A 45 21.23 8.18 20.58
N ASP A 46 19.96 8.54 20.47
CA ASP A 46 18.97 8.46 21.54
C ASP A 46 18.09 7.19 21.48
N GLY A 47 18.42 6.26 20.58
CA GLY A 47 17.85 4.91 20.56
C GLY A 47 16.57 4.75 19.75
N ARG A 48 16.33 5.64 18.78
CA ARG A 48 15.26 5.56 17.80
C ARG A 48 15.77 4.98 16.48
N LEU A 49 14.93 4.17 15.85
CA LEU A 49 15.13 3.69 14.49
C LEU A 49 14.19 4.45 13.56
N ILE A 50 14.77 5.15 12.60
CA ILE A 50 14.08 5.90 11.57
C ILE A 50 14.03 5.06 10.29
N LYS A 51 12.86 4.94 9.68
CA LYS A 51 12.63 4.23 8.41
C LYS A 51 12.40 5.23 7.28
N VAL A 52 13.21 5.13 6.24
CA VAL A 52 13.23 6.08 5.12
C VAL A 52 13.06 5.34 3.80
N VAL A 53 12.16 5.81 2.96
CA VAL A 53 12.08 5.40 1.55
C VAL A 53 12.91 6.37 0.73
N ILE A 54 13.79 5.84 -0.12
CA ILE A 54 14.63 6.61 -1.03
C ILE A 54 14.02 6.49 -2.42
N GLU A 55 13.58 7.62 -2.96
CA GLU A 55 12.93 7.76 -4.23
C GLU A 55 13.84 8.55 -5.19
N GLY A 56 14.41 7.84 -6.16
CA GLY A 56 15.11 8.45 -7.30
C GLY A 56 14.28 8.32 -8.57
N GLN A 57 14.30 9.32 -9.45
CA GLN A 57 13.73 9.16 -10.78
C GLN A 57 14.58 8.18 -11.58
N ARG A 58 14.19 6.90 -11.60
CA ARG A 58 14.87 5.85 -12.39
C ARG A 58 14.58 5.93 -13.90
N HIS A 59 13.89 6.95 -14.42
CA HIS A 59 13.37 6.92 -15.79
C HIS A 59 13.79 8.09 -16.69
N GLN A 60 14.71 8.94 -16.28
CA GLN A 60 15.39 9.84 -17.19
C GLN A 60 16.89 9.70 -16.98
N ILE A 61 17.46 8.70 -17.66
CA ILE A 61 18.82 8.86 -18.17
C ILE A 61 18.70 9.96 -19.23
N SER A 62 18.62 11.21 -18.79
CA SER A 62 18.87 12.34 -19.66
C SER A 62 20.34 12.25 -20.05
N ILE A 63 20.60 12.38 -21.35
CA ILE A 63 21.93 12.49 -21.93
C ILE A 63 22.65 13.76 -21.41
N ASP A 64 21.90 14.65 -20.75
CA ASP A 64 22.42 15.73 -19.92
C ASP A 64 22.68 15.21 -18.49
N GLN A 65 23.86 15.51 -17.94
CA GLN A 65 24.32 15.21 -16.56
C GLN A 65 23.50 15.96 -15.49
N SER A 66 22.23 16.24 -15.78
CA SER A 66 21.27 16.83 -14.86
C SER A 66 21.10 15.89 -13.67
N ARG A 67 21.56 16.37 -12.51
CA ARG A 67 21.58 15.64 -11.24
C ARG A 67 20.20 15.02 -10.99
N ILE A 68 20.13 13.69 -10.95
CA ILE A 68 18.90 12.99 -10.53
C ILE A 68 18.62 13.45 -9.09
N ALA A 69 17.57 14.23 -8.90
CA ALA A 69 17.15 14.65 -7.57
C ALA A 69 16.66 13.41 -6.80
N ILE A 70 17.52 12.85 -5.96
CA ILE A 70 17.17 11.79 -5.03
C ILE A 70 16.44 12.44 -3.86
N LYS A 71 15.21 12.02 -3.61
CA LYS A 71 14.44 12.46 -2.44
C LYS A 71 14.23 11.29 -1.51
N ALA A 72 14.38 11.51 -0.22
CA ALA A 72 14.01 10.53 0.79
C ALA A 72 12.85 11.04 1.65
N TYR A 73 11.98 10.12 2.05
CA TYR A 73 10.83 10.41 2.89
C TYR A 73 10.79 9.46 4.08
N LEU A 74 10.50 10.00 5.26
CA LEU A 74 10.23 9.20 6.45
C LEU A 74 8.86 8.53 6.28
N PHE A 75 8.79 7.22 6.50
CA PHE A 75 7.51 6.50 6.53
C PHE A 75 7.27 5.79 7.87
N GLY A 76 8.23 5.81 8.79
CA GLY A 76 8.05 5.26 10.11
C GLY A 76 9.21 5.54 11.05
N GLU A 77 8.92 5.48 12.35
CA GLU A 77 9.89 5.61 13.42
C GLU A 77 9.53 4.63 14.54
N VAL A 78 10.54 4.01 15.15
CA VAL A 78 10.36 3.06 16.26
C VAL A 78 11.38 3.35 17.34
N VAL A 79 10.94 3.55 18.58
CA VAL A 79 11.84 3.62 19.73
C VAL A 79 12.32 2.21 20.05
N ILE A 80 13.62 1.96 19.88
CA ILE A 80 14.24 0.68 20.25
C ILE A 80 14.51 0.69 21.75
N GLN A 81 15.33 1.62 22.23
CA GLN A 81 15.64 1.76 23.64
C GLN A 81 16.04 3.21 23.95
N SER A 82 15.14 3.94 24.62
CA SER A 82 15.34 5.37 24.92
C SER A 82 16.67 5.63 25.63
N GLY A 83 17.41 6.64 25.15
CA GLY A 83 18.68 7.09 25.73
C GLY A 83 19.88 6.19 25.45
N HIS A 84 19.72 5.15 24.61
CA HIS A 84 20.78 4.21 24.29
C HIS A 84 21.08 4.23 22.78
N PRO A 85 22.29 4.65 22.36
CA PRO A 85 22.65 4.70 20.95
C PRO A 85 22.48 3.35 20.24
N ILE A 86 21.98 3.40 19.01
CA ILE A 86 21.94 2.22 18.16
C ILE A 86 23.35 1.93 17.61
N ASN A 87 23.78 0.68 17.72
CA ASN A 87 25.07 0.24 17.21
C ASN A 87 25.13 0.33 15.67
N LYS A 88 26.33 0.53 15.13
CA LYS A 88 26.63 0.52 13.69
C LYS A 88 26.17 -0.78 13.02
N ASP A 89 26.27 -1.89 13.74
CA ASP A 89 25.86 -3.19 13.25
C ASP A 89 24.32 -3.32 13.26
N MET A 90 23.73 -3.25 12.07
CA MET A 90 22.34 -3.61 11.79
C MET A 90 22.29 -4.65 10.68
N VAL A 91 21.44 -5.66 10.86
CA VAL A 91 21.31 -6.76 9.87
C VAL A 91 19.88 -6.82 9.36
N VAL A 92 19.72 -6.68 8.05
CA VAL A 92 18.44 -6.86 7.35
C VAL A 92 18.27 -8.34 7.02
N GLY A 93 17.26 -8.98 7.62
CA GLY A 93 16.77 -10.29 7.24
C GLY A 93 15.69 -10.20 6.16
N LYS A 94 14.98 -11.32 5.90
CA LYS A 94 13.93 -11.37 4.88
C LYS A 94 12.74 -10.45 5.19
N ASP A 95 12.26 -10.47 6.42
CA ASP A 95 11.08 -9.75 6.91
C ASP A 95 11.33 -9.06 8.27
N HIS A 96 12.57 -9.12 8.75
CA HIS A 96 12.99 -8.58 10.04
C HIS A 96 14.25 -7.74 9.90
N LEU A 97 14.42 -6.77 10.79
CA LEU A 97 15.67 -6.06 11.01
C LEU A 97 16.15 -6.36 12.43
N TYR A 98 17.41 -6.73 12.56
CA TYR A 98 18.07 -6.91 13.85
C TYR A 98 18.81 -5.62 14.20
N VAL A 99 18.39 -4.98 15.28
CA VAL A 99 18.93 -3.72 15.76
C VAL A 99 19.55 -3.92 17.14
N MET A 100 20.79 -3.49 17.29
CA MET A 100 21.56 -3.69 18.52
C MET A 100 21.77 -2.35 19.25
N THR A 101 21.65 -2.37 20.57
CA THR A 101 22.23 -1.37 21.48
C THR A 101 23.34 -2.03 22.28
N THR A 102 24.04 -1.30 23.15
CA THR A 102 25.15 -1.83 23.96
C THR A 102 24.82 -3.13 24.72
N ARG A 103 23.56 -3.34 25.11
CA ARG A 103 23.15 -4.47 25.97
C ARG A 103 21.97 -5.28 25.46
N ARG A 104 21.43 -4.97 24.28
CA ARG A 104 20.22 -5.61 23.78
C ARG A 104 20.26 -5.79 22.27
N VAL A 105 19.76 -6.92 21.79
CA VAL A 105 19.40 -7.12 20.39
C VAL A 105 17.88 -7.13 20.29
N THR A 106 17.33 -6.34 19.37
CA THR A 106 15.89 -6.21 19.14
C THR A 106 15.61 -6.63 17.71
N MET A 107 14.75 -7.64 17.54
CA MET A 107 14.24 -8.02 16.24
C MET A 107 12.95 -7.26 15.97
N ILE A 108 12.90 -6.47 14.90
CA ILE A 108 11.70 -5.72 14.50
C ILE A 108 11.22 -6.20 13.14
N LYS A 109 9.90 -6.14 12.90
CA LYS A 109 9.37 -6.35 11.55
C LYS A 109 9.62 -5.12 10.68
N VAL A 110 10.04 -5.35 9.44
CA VAL A 110 10.25 -4.24 8.50
C VAL A 110 8.94 -3.55 8.11
N GLN A 111 7.84 -4.32 8.10
CA GLN A 111 6.50 -3.88 7.70
C GLN A 111 5.40 -4.37 8.67
N GLN A 112 4.30 -3.63 8.72
CA GLN A 112 3.09 -3.99 9.47
C GLN A 112 1.80 -3.73 8.67
N CYS A 113 1.78 -4.08 7.39
CA CYS A 113 0.71 -3.69 6.45
C CYS A 113 -0.71 -4.07 6.92
N HIS A 114 -0.85 -5.22 7.59
CA HIS A 114 -2.11 -5.74 8.12
C HIS A 114 -2.84 -4.80 9.10
N GLN A 115 -2.17 -3.77 9.64
CA GLN A 115 -2.80 -2.76 10.48
C GLN A 115 -3.80 -1.90 9.71
N HIS A 116 -3.62 -1.74 8.39
CA HIS A 116 -4.49 -0.96 7.53
C HIS A 116 -5.64 -1.83 7.00
N ARG A 117 -6.87 -1.48 7.37
CA ARG A 117 -8.07 -2.31 7.12
C ARG A 117 -8.81 -1.98 5.83
N ASN A 118 -8.50 -0.86 5.20
CA ASN A 118 -9.07 -0.45 3.92
C ASN A 118 -7.99 0.08 2.98
N CYS A 119 -8.33 0.16 1.70
CA CYS A 119 -7.38 0.55 0.66
C CYS A 119 -6.83 1.96 0.86
N MET A 120 -7.70 2.91 1.25
CA MET A 120 -7.29 4.31 1.42
C MET A 120 -6.27 4.46 2.53
N ASP A 121 -6.46 3.79 3.67
CA ASP A 121 -5.51 3.79 4.78
C ASP A 121 -4.20 3.09 4.39
N CYS A 122 -4.29 1.99 3.63
CA CYS A 122 -3.13 1.21 3.19
C CYS A 122 -2.22 2.02 2.26
N LEU A 123 -2.79 2.64 1.23
CA LEU A 123 -2.03 3.46 0.29
C LEU A 123 -1.66 4.81 0.92
N GLY A 124 -2.51 5.35 1.80
CA GLY A 124 -2.27 6.59 2.53
C GLY A 124 -1.09 6.52 3.50
N ALA A 125 -0.77 5.33 4.03
CA ALA A 125 0.38 5.11 4.89
C ALA A 125 1.73 5.37 4.20
N ARG A 126 1.76 5.30 2.85
CA ARG A 126 2.98 5.49 2.04
C ARG A 126 4.16 4.61 2.48
N ASP A 127 3.86 3.43 3.02
CA ASP A 127 4.86 2.45 3.41
C ASP A 127 5.33 1.68 2.14
N PRO A 128 6.63 1.70 1.79
CA PRO A 128 7.18 1.06 0.58
C PRO A 128 7.09 -0.46 0.54
N TYR A 129 6.74 -1.10 1.66
CA TYR A 129 6.46 -2.53 1.72
C TYR A 129 4.98 -2.84 1.44
N CYS A 130 4.08 -1.88 1.68
CA CYS A 130 2.65 -2.12 1.72
C CYS A 130 1.94 -1.72 0.43
N GLY A 131 0.95 -2.53 0.09
CA GLY A 131 0.02 -2.26 -0.99
C GLY A 131 -1.29 -3.00 -0.80
N TRP A 132 -2.29 -2.58 -1.55
CA TRP A 132 -3.63 -3.11 -1.43
C TRP A 132 -3.84 -4.30 -2.35
N CYS A 133 -4.17 -5.46 -1.79
CA CYS A 133 -4.54 -6.64 -2.54
C CYS A 133 -6.03 -6.58 -2.87
N SER A 134 -6.37 -6.11 -4.07
CA SER A 134 -7.73 -5.70 -4.46
C SER A 134 -8.75 -6.84 -4.36
N LEU A 135 -8.41 -8.04 -4.84
CA LEU A 135 -9.31 -9.20 -4.85
C LEU A 135 -9.45 -9.86 -3.47
N GLU A 136 -8.45 -9.70 -2.59
CA GLU A 136 -8.46 -10.27 -1.23
C GLU A 136 -8.91 -9.27 -0.16
N ASN A 137 -9.17 -8.01 -0.55
CA ASN A 137 -9.63 -6.95 0.35
C ASN A 137 -8.72 -6.76 1.59
N LYS A 138 -7.39 -6.78 1.38
CA LYS A 138 -6.41 -6.68 2.47
C LYS A 138 -5.18 -5.84 2.10
N CYS A 139 -4.60 -5.16 3.09
CA CYS A 139 -3.30 -4.51 2.95
C CYS A 139 -2.18 -5.51 3.26
N SER A 140 -1.25 -5.72 2.33
CA SER A 140 -0.19 -6.72 2.46
C SER A 140 1.06 -6.39 1.63
N ILE A 141 2.14 -7.11 1.87
CA ILE A 141 3.30 -7.11 0.97
C ILE A 141 2.96 -7.81 -0.35
N ARG A 142 3.61 -7.42 -1.44
CA ARG A 142 3.33 -7.95 -2.79
C ARG A 142 3.38 -9.48 -2.87
N SER A 143 4.34 -10.12 -2.19
CA SER A 143 4.47 -11.59 -2.20
C SER A 143 3.34 -12.33 -1.48
N ASN A 144 2.55 -11.63 -0.67
CA ASN A 144 1.44 -12.21 0.11
C ASN A 144 0.06 -11.89 -0.52
N CYS A 145 0.06 -11.35 -1.74
CA CYS A 145 -1.13 -11.11 -2.55
C CYS A 145 -1.13 -12.09 -3.71
N ALA A 146 -2.17 -12.91 -3.81
CA ALA A 146 -2.31 -13.90 -4.86
C ALA A 146 -2.27 -13.22 -6.24
N GLU A 147 -1.53 -13.80 -7.18
CA GLU A 147 -1.48 -13.36 -8.57
C GLU A 147 -1.08 -11.88 -8.77
N ALA A 148 -0.39 -11.28 -7.80
CA ALA A 148 0.08 -9.88 -7.86
C ALA A 148 1.05 -9.57 -9.02
N ALA A 149 1.48 -10.59 -9.76
CA ALA A 149 2.29 -10.47 -10.98
C ALA A 149 1.44 -10.51 -12.26
N SER A 150 0.21 -11.01 -12.20
CA SER A 150 -0.67 -11.21 -13.37
C SER A 150 -1.30 -9.90 -13.85
N ASP A 151 -1.76 -9.05 -12.93
CA ASP A 151 -2.39 -7.76 -13.25
C ASP A 151 -1.89 -6.67 -12.27
N PRO A 152 -1.42 -5.49 -12.75
CA PRO A 152 -1.05 -4.36 -11.90
C PRO A 152 -2.15 -3.88 -10.95
N LEU A 153 -3.42 -4.16 -11.24
CA LEU A 153 -4.57 -3.82 -10.40
C LEU A 153 -4.81 -4.81 -9.25
N TYR A 154 -4.13 -5.97 -9.23
CA TYR A 154 -4.29 -6.95 -8.15
C TYR A 154 -3.58 -6.51 -6.88
N TRP A 155 -2.37 -5.94 -7.02
CA TRP A 155 -1.62 -5.36 -5.91
C TRP A 155 -1.27 -3.90 -6.21
N LEU A 156 -1.97 -3.00 -5.53
CA LEU A 156 -1.85 -1.56 -5.73
C LEU A 156 -0.78 -0.97 -4.82
N SER A 157 0.22 -0.30 -5.40
CA SER A 157 1.23 0.47 -4.64
C SER A 157 0.72 1.88 -4.29
N TYR A 158 1.30 2.54 -3.28
CA TYR A 158 0.88 3.90 -2.92
C TYR A 158 1.18 4.98 -3.96
N LYS A 159 2.10 4.74 -4.91
CA LYS A 159 2.46 5.72 -5.96
C LYS A 159 1.57 5.65 -7.19
N SER A 160 1.33 4.43 -7.66
CA SER A 160 0.63 4.18 -8.92
C SER A 160 -0.79 3.67 -8.74
N GLY A 161 -1.08 3.09 -7.57
CA GLY A 161 -2.34 2.44 -7.27
C GLY A 161 -3.45 3.43 -6.96
N LYS A 162 -4.65 3.13 -7.46
CA LYS A 162 -5.90 3.80 -7.09
C LYS A 162 -6.89 2.73 -6.65
N CYS A 163 -7.50 2.95 -5.49
CA CYS A 163 -8.44 2.01 -4.92
C CYS A 163 -9.61 1.73 -5.86
N THR A 164 -10.09 0.49 -5.85
CA THR A 164 -11.32 0.11 -6.54
C THR A 164 -12.50 0.77 -5.85
N THR A 165 -13.29 1.56 -6.58
CA THR A 165 -14.40 2.34 -6.00
C THR A 165 -15.65 2.27 -6.86
N ILE A 166 -16.80 2.05 -6.22
CA ILE A 166 -18.10 2.13 -6.89
C ILE A 166 -18.45 3.61 -7.08
N SER A 167 -18.20 4.14 -8.26
CA SER A 167 -18.43 5.55 -8.58
C SER A 167 -19.89 5.84 -8.86
N ASN A 168 -20.64 4.90 -9.45
CA ASN A 168 -22.06 5.07 -9.72
C ASN A 168 -22.89 3.79 -9.62
N VAL A 169 -24.16 3.92 -9.24
CA VAL A 169 -25.14 2.84 -9.22
C VAL A 169 -26.40 3.32 -9.93
N ASN A 170 -26.80 2.64 -11.00
CA ASN A 170 -27.96 3.01 -11.82
C ASN A 170 -28.90 1.82 -12.08
N PRO A 171 -30.19 1.88 -11.73
CA PRO A 171 -30.83 2.94 -10.95
C PRO A 171 -30.39 2.93 -9.49
N ALA A 172 -30.26 4.11 -8.87
CA ALA A 172 -29.86 4.23 -7.46
C ALA A 172 -30.96 3.80 -6.47
N GLN A 173 -32.21 3.74 -6.94
CA GLN A 173 -33.38 3.38 -6.16
C GLN A 173 -34.31 2.50 -6.99
N ILE A 174 -34.86 1.47 -6.34
CA ILE A 174 -35.82 0.53 -6.95
C ILE A 174 -37.01 0.29 -6.02
N GLN A 175 -38.16 -0.01 -6.62
CA GLN A 175 -39.35 -0.43 -5.89
C GLN A 175 -39.19 -1.89 -5.45
N ARG A 176 -39.57 -2.19 -4.20
CA ARG A 176 -39.44 -3.54 -3.60
C ARG A 176 -40.12 -4.65 -4.43
N THR A 177 -41.19 -4.33 -5.15
CA THR A 177 -42.00 -5.29 -5.91
C THR A 177 -41.48 -5.59 -7.30
N THR A 178 -40.30 -5.06 -7.66
CA THR A 178 -39.73 -5.21 -9.01
C THR A 178 -38.32 -5.77 -8.94
N THR A 179 -38.06 -6.80 -9.75
CA THR A 179 -36.70 -7.25 -10.03
C THR A 179 -36.09 -6.39 -11.14
N ARG A 180 -34.89 -5.86 -10.92
CA ARG A 180 -34.17 -5.06 -11.91
C ARG A 180 -32.69 -5.44 -11.94
N THR A 181 -32.05 -5.20 -13.07
CA THR A 181 -30.60 -5.27 -13.19
C THR A 181 -30.02 -3.88 -12.94
N LEU A 182 -29.14 -3.78 -11.95
CA LEU A 182 -28.40 -2.57 -11.62
C LEU A 182 -27.12 -2.52 -12.44
N ASN A 183 -26.77 -1.34 -12.97
CA ASN A 183 -25.48 -1.06 -13.56
C ASN A 183 -24.60 -0.35 -12.52
N LEU A 184 -23.53 -1.01 -12.09
CA LEU A 184 -22.53 -0.46 -11.19
C LEU A 184 -21.32 -0.04 -12.01
N VAL A 185 -21.01 1.25 -11.97
CA VAL A 185 -19.76 1.79 -12.53
C VAL A 185 -18.71 1.70 -11.43
N ILE A 186 -17.63 0.97 -11.71
CA ILE A 186 -16.57 0.67 -10.75
C ILE A 186 -15.22 1.04 -11.36
N ASP A 187 -14.56 2.02 -10.75
CA ASP A 187 -13.24 2.45 -11.17
C ASP A 187 -12.18 1.48 -10.66
N ASN A 188 -11.13 1.24 -11.45
CA ASN A 188 -10.01 0.35 -11.11
C ASN A 188 -10.46 -1.07 -10.71
N LEU A 189 -11.51 -1.60 -11.34
CA LEU A 189 -11.96 -2.96 -11.13
C LEU A 189 -11.01 -3.93 -11.87
N PRO A 190 -10.27 -4.80 -11.17
CA PRO A 190 -9.33 -5.72 -11.81
C PRO A 190 -10.04 -6.66 -12.79
N MET A 191 -9.32 -7.28 -13.72
CA MET A 191 -9.88 -8.44 -14.42
C MET A 191 -9.81 -9.69 -13.53
N THR A 192 -10.50 -10.77 -13.89
CA THR A 192 -10.40 -12.04 -13.16
C THR A 192 -10.16 -13.16 -14.15
N ASP A 193 -9.06 -13.88 -14.02
CA ASP A 193 -8.72 -15.00 -14.90
C ASP A 193 -9.53 -16.23 -14.49
N GLY A 194 -10.73 -16.37 -15.06
CA GLY A 194 -11.64 -17.49 -14.78
C GLY A 194 -12.52 -17.34 -13.53
N GLY A 195 -12.35 -16.26 -12.76
CA GLY A 195 -13.24 -15.88 -11.68
C GLY A 195 -14.51 -15.17 -12.16
N HIS A 196 -15.54 -15.12 -11.31
CA HIS A 196 -16.74 -14.32 -11.54
C HIS A 196 -17.03 -13.42 -10.35
N TYR A 197 -17.51 -12.21 -10.62
CA TYR A 197 -17.95 -11.28 -9.59
C TYR A 197 -19.34 -11.67 -9.08
N LEU A 198 -19.60 -11.38 -7.80
CA LEU A 198 -20.88 -11.56 -7.16
C LEU A 198 -21.35 -10.23 -6.58
N CYS A 199 -22.65 -9.98 -6.65
CA CYS A 199 -23.28 -8.81 -6.08
C CYS A 199 -23.93 -9.18 -4.76
N VAL A 200 -23.45 -8.58 -3.66
CA VAL A 200 -23.95 -8.86 -2.31
C VAL A 200 -24.82 -7.70 -1.84
N PHE A 201 -26.10 -7.99 -1.62
CA PHE A 201 -27.11 -7.06 -1.16
C PHE A 201 -27.34 -7.28 0.33
N THR A 202 -27.01 -6.29 1.17
CA THR A 202 -27.21 -6.40 2.63
C THR A 202 -28.41 -5.57 3.07
N MET A 203 -29.38 -6.22 3.69
CA MET A 203 -30.65 -5.61 4.12
C MET A 203 -31.01 -6.13 5.52
N PHE A 204 -31.21 -5.22 6.49
CA PHE A 204 -31.54 -5.56 7.89
C PHE A 204 -30.64 -6.67 8.49
N GLY A 205 -29.34 -6.64 8.19
CA GLY A 205 -28.37 -7.62 8.69
C GLY A 205 -28.37 -8.98 7.98
N LYS A 206 -29.21 -9.18 6.95
CA LYS A 206 -29.16 -10.36 6.08
C LYS A 206 -28.54 -10.00 4.74
N SER A 207 -27.66 -10.86 4.23
CA SER A 207 -27.00 -10.67 2.94
C SER A 207 -27.53 -11.67 1.92
N GLN A 208 -27.95 -11.17 0.76
CA GLN A 208 -28.40 -11.94 -0.39
C GLN A 208 -27.41 -11.74 -1.54
N THR A 209 -27.08 -12.81 -2.25
CA THR A 209 -26.07 -12.77 -3.30
C THR A 209 -26.67 -13.12 -4.66
N THR A 210 -26.29 -12.40 -5.70
CA THR A 210 -26.62 -12.71 -7.08
C THR A 210 -25.36 -12.69 -7.96
N ASN A 211 -25.42 -13.36 -9.10
CA ASN A 211 -24.30 -13.37 -10.05
C ASN A 211 -24.14 -12.00 -10.69
N ALA A 212 -22.90 -11.53 -10.83
CA ALA A 212 -22.60 -10.30 -11.57
C ALA A 212 -22.15 -10.63 -13.00
N THR A 213 -22.60 -9.82 -13.96
CA THR A 213 -22.09 -9.88 -15.33
C THR A 213 -21.14 -8.72 -15.56
N ARG A 214 -19.93 -8.97 -16.08
CA ARG A 214 -18.97 -7.90 -16.34
C ARG A 214 -19.53 -6.90 -17.36
N SER A 215 -19.32 -5.61 -17.12
CA SER A 215 -19.60 -4.53 -18.07
C SER A 215 -18.29 -3.81 -18.43
N PRO A 216 -18.28 -2.98 -19.49
CA PRO A 216 -17.08 -2.22 -19.87
C PRO A 216 -16.58 -1.26 -18.78
N THR A 217 -17.47 -0.80 -17.90
CA THR A 217 -17.17 0.20 -16.86
C THR A 217 -17.41 -0.31 -15.44
N GLY A 218 -17.61 -1.61 -15.25
CA GLY A 218 -17.89 -2.21 -13.94
C GLY A 218 -18.64 -3.54 -14.07
N VAL A 219 -19.83 -3.64 -13.46
CA VAL A 219 -20.65 -4.86 -13.46
C VAL A 219 -22.15 -4.58 -13.53
N PHE A 220 -22.89 -5.52 -14.10
CA PHE A 220 -24.34 -5.61 -14.02
C PHE A 220 -24.75 -6.59 -12.92
N CYS A 221 -25.62 -6.14 -12.01
CA CYS A 221 -26.09 -6.88 -10.84
C CYS A 221 -27.62 -7.05 -10.87
N PRO A 222 -28.16 -8.24 -11.15
CA PRO A 222 -29.59 -8.50 -10.97
C PRO A 222 -29.95 -8.45 -9.47
N THR A 223 -31.04 -7.80 -9.13
CA THR A 223 -31.52 -7.72 -7.75
C THR A 223 -32.05 -9.07 -7.27
N PRO A 224 -31.96 -9.38 -5.95
CA PRO A 224 -32.56 -10.59 -5.38
C PRO A 224 -34.08 -10.69 -5.64
N SER A 225 -34.64 -11.90 -5.51
CA SER A 225 -36.08 -12.12 -5.63
C SER A 225 -36.86 -11.28 -4.62
N THR A 226 -38.01 -10.73 -5.05
CA THR A 226 -38.87 -9.87 -4.24
C THR A 226 -39.35 -10.52 -2.95
N ASP A 227 -39.47 -11.85 -2.93
CA ASP A 227 -39.91 -12.63 -1.77
C ASP A 227 -38.84 -12.68 -0.67
N SER A 228 -37.58 -12.53 -1.06
CA SER A 228 -36.45 -12.45 -0.14
C SER A 228 -36.22 -11.05 0.42
N LEU A 229 -36.94 -10.04 -0.10
CA LEU A 229 -36.80 -8.65 0.32
C LEU A 229 -37.69 -8.37 1.55
N PRO A 230 -37.12 -7.88 2.66
CA PRO A 230 -37.87 -7.57 3.88
C PRO A 230 -38.96 -6.52 3.65
N LEU A 231 -40.03 -6.62 4.45
CA LEU A 231 -41.14 -5.67 4.43
C LEU A 231 -40.66 -4.29 4.93
N ILE A 232 -40.84 -3.27 4.08
CA ILE A 232 -40.59 -1.88 4.46
C ILE A 232 -41.84 -1.39 5.20
N THR A 233 -41.72 -1.03 6.48
CA THR A 233 -42.84 -0.50 7.28
C THR A 233 -43.31 0.84 6.73
N SER A 234 -44.59 1.15 6.87
CA SER A 234 -45.29 2.30 6.24
C SER A 234 -44.69 3.67 6.57
N ASP A 235 -43.87 3.77 7.61
CA ASP A 235 -43.24 5.01 8.07
C ASP A 235 -41.91 5.32 7.34
N THR A 236 -41.43 4.41 6.48
CA THR A 236 -40.21 4.60 5.69
C THR A 236 -40.52 4.50 4.19
N ARG A 237 -39.89 5.36 3.37
CA ARG A 237 -40.12 5.40 1.91
C ARG A 237 -39.94 3.98 1.33
N LYS A 238 -40.86 3.53 0.47
CA LYS A 238 -40.96 2.15 -0.10
C LYS A 238 -39.83 1.71 -1.05
N TYR A 239 -38.64 2.31 -0.96
CA TYR A 239 -37.53 2.11 -1.89
C TYR A 239 -36.31 1.57 -1.18
N ILE A 240 -35.60 0.65 -1.82
CA ILE A 240 -34.29 0.18 -1.36
C ILE A 240 -33.24 1.16 -1.90
N ARG A 241 -32.47 1.76 -1.00
CA ARG A 241 -31.32 2.60 -1.35
C ARG A 241 -30.07 1.73 -1.43
N MET A 242 -29.35 1.83 -2.53
CA MET A 242 -28.07 1.16 -2.71
C MET A 242 -26.97 2.18 -2.37
N ASP A 243 -26.27 1.98 -1.25
CA ASP A 243 -25.20 2.89 -0.82
C ASP A 243 -23.85 2.51 -1.46
N LYS A 244 -23.01 3.53 -1.65
CA LYS A 244 -21.77 3.45 -2.44
C LYS A 244 -20.54 2.94 -1.67
N ASN A 245 -20.60 2.66 -0.37
CA ASN A 245 -19.40 2.33 0.40
C ASN A 245 -19.59 1.22 1.43
N LYS A 246 -18.71 0.23 1.34
CA LYS A 246 -17.81 -0.13 2.45
C LYS A 246 -16.44 -0.47 1.89
#